data_AF-A0A950EVS8-F1
#
_entry.id   AF-A0A950EVS8-F1
#
_cell.length_a   1.000
_cell.length_b   1.000
_cell.length_c   1.000
_cell.angle_alpha   90.00
_cell.angle_beta   90.00
_cell.angle_gamma   90.00
#
_symmetry.space_group_name_H-M   'P 1'
#
loop_
_entity.id
_entity.type
_entity.pdbx_description
1 polymer ?
#
loop_
_entity_poly.entity_id
_entity_poly.type
_entity_poly.pdbx_seq_one_letter_code
_entity_poly.pdbx_strand_id
1 'polypeptide(L)' 'MRCPVLIVHGSDDSLVTSREARRLAAAFPNPPGFVEVPGAGHTDVVAIGSDALLERILQFLQEATATAPL' A
#
# COMPACT_ATOMS: atom_id res chain seq x y z
N MET A 1 -3.96 0.82 -15.91
CA MET A 1 -3.41 2.04 -15.29
C MET A 1 -1.93 2.14 -15.61
N ARG A 2 -1.38 3.35 -15.84
CA ARG A 2 0.07 3.58 -16.04
C ARG A 2 0.75 4.32 -14.88
N CYS A 3 -0.02 4.71 -13.87
CA CYS A 3 0.52 5.35 -12.67
C CYS A 3 1.18 4.27 -11.77
N PRO A 4 2.34 4.55 -11.16
CA PRO A 4 2.85 3.74 -10.06
C PRO A 4 1.81 3.68 -8.92
N VAL A 5 1.65 2.50 -8.31
CA VAL A 5 0.67 2.28 -7.23
C VAL A 5 1.34 1.57 -6.06
N LEU A 6 1.01 2.01 -4.85
CA LEU A 6 1.29 1.35 -3.58
C LEU A 6 -0.03 1.06 -2.88
N ILE A 7 -0.26 -0.20 -2.51
CA ILE A 7 -1.37 -0.62 -1.66
C ILE A 7 -0.84 -0.76 -0.24
N VAL A 8 -1.51 -0.10 0.71
CA VAL A 8 -1.27 -0.24 2.15
C VAL A 8 -2.52 -0.86 2.76
N HIS A 9 -2.34 -1.93 3.52
CA HIS A 9 -3.45 -2.75 4.03
C HIS A 9 -3.21 -3.21 5.47
N GLY A 10 -4.25 -3.27 6.30
CA GLY A 10 -4.15 -3.81 7.66
C GLY A 10 -4.52 -5.30 7.71
N SER A 11 -3.71 -6.14 8.37
CA SER A 11 -3.97 -7.60 8.39
C SER A 11 -5.27 -7.99 9.10
N ASP A 12 -5.75 -7.14 10.00
CA ASP A 12 -6.90 -7.38 10.87
C ASP A 12 -8.13 -6.59 10.40
N ASP A 13 -8.06 -6.00 9.19
CA ASP A 13 -9.20 -5.37 8.53
C ASP A 13 -10.27 -6.43 8.20
N SER A 14 -11.44 -6.27 8.83
CA SER A 14 -12.60 -7.14 8.66
C SER A 14 -13.60 -6.62 7.62
N LEU A 15 -13.47 -5.35 7.19
CA LEU A 15 -14.31 -4.74 6.16
C LEU A 15 -13.75 -5.03 4.77
N VAL A 16 -12.44 -4.89 4.63
CA VAL A 16 -11.69 -5.28 3.42
C VAL A 16 -10.63 -6.28 3.86
N THR A 17 -10.86 -7.55 3.61
CA THR A 17 -9.95 -8.60 4.06
C THR A 17 -8.62 -8.58 3.30
N SER A 18 -7.55 -9.12 3.89
CA SER A 18 -6.26 -9.33 3.19
C SER A 18 -6.42 -10.08 1.87
N ARG A 19 -7.40 -10.99 1.77
CA ARG A 19 -7.73 -11.69 0.53
C ARG A 19 -8.22 -10.74 -0.55
N GLU A 20 -9.07 -9.77 -0.20
CA GLU A 20 -9.58 -8.77 -1.14
C GLU A 20 -8.49 -7.78 -1.54
N ALA A 21 -7.65 -7.34 -0.59
CA ALA A 21 -6.49 -6.50 -0.89
C ALA A 21 -5.51 -7.18 -1.88
N ARG A 22 -5.23 -8.47 -1.68
CA ARG A 22 -4.39 -9.26 -2.60
C ARG A 22 -5.06 -9.49 -3.95
N ARG A 23 -6.38 -9.70 -3.98
CA ARG A 23 -7.15 -9.78 -5.22
C ARG A 23 -7.09 -8.48 -6.01
N LEU A 24 -7.19 -7.33 -5.33
CA LEU A 24 -7.02 -6.02 -5.93
C LEU A 24 -5.59 -5.85 -6.49
N ALA A 25 -4.56 -6.21 -5.71
CA ALA A 25 -3.17 -6.14 -6.15
C ALA A 25 -2.92 -6.95 -7.44
N ALA A 26 -3.48 -8.16 -7.52
CA ALA A 26 -3.37 -9.03 -8.69
C ALA A 26 -4.13 -8.52 -9.93
N ALA A 27 -5.07 -7.58 -9.77
CA ALA A 27 -5.84 -7.01 -10.88
C ALA A 27 -5.11 -5.87 -11.61
N PHE A 28 -4.00 -5.36 -11.05
CA PHE A 28 -3.22 -4.32 -11.73
C PHE A 28 -2.39 -4.92 -12.87
N PRO A 29 -2.39 -4.29 -14.07
CA PRO A 29 -1.55 -4.74 -15.18
C PRO A 29 -0.04 -4.69 -14.88
N ASN A 30 0.38 -3.71 -14.07
CA ASN A 30 1.72 -3.63 -13.52
C ASN A 30 1.62 -3.90 -12.02
N PRO A 31 2.34 -4.88 -11.46
CA PRO A 31 2.25 -5.21 -10.04
C PRO A 31 2.49 -3.97 -9.16
N PRO A 32 1.57 -3.64 -8.24
CA PRO A 32 1.75 -2.52 -7.34
C PRO A 32 2.75 -2.89 -6.24
N GLY A 33 3.32 -1.89 -5.58
CA GLY A 33 3.87 -2.11 -4.24
C GLY A 33 2.75 -2.57 -3.30
N PHE A 34 3.06 -3.44 -2.36
CA PHE A 34 2.09 -3.93 -1.38
C PHE A 34 2.72 -3.97 0.02
N VAL A 35 2.10 -3.30 0.97
CA VAL A 35 2.50 -3.28 2.38
C VAL A 35 1.31 -3.75 3.21
N GLU A 36 1.49 -4.85 3.93
CA GLU A 36 0.54 -5.31 4.93
C GLU A 36 1.06 -4.93 6.30
N VAL A 37 0.25 -4.24 7.10
CA VAL A 37 0.57 -3.78 8.45
C VAL A 37 -0.03 -4.78 9.44
N PRO A 38 0.80 -5.59 10.11
CA PRO A 38 0.32 -6.60 11.06
C PRO A 38 -0.42 -5.95 12.23
N GLY A 39 -1.59 -6.50 12.58
CA GLY A 39 -2.42 -6.04 13.69
C GLY A 39 -3.26 -4.80 13.42
N ALA A 40 -3.12 -4.17 12.24
CA ALA A 40 -3.94 -3.02 11.89
C ALA A 40 -5.29 -3.43 11.29
N GLY A 41 -6.33 -2.70 11.66
CA GLY A 41 -7.66 -2.76 11.05
C GLY A 41 -7.86 -1.72 9.95
N HIS A 42 -9.13 -1.46 9.65
CA HIS A 42 -9.54 -0.58 8.54
C HIS A 42 -9.16 0.90 8.74
N THR A 43 -9.17 1.38 9.99
CA THR A 43 -9.11 2.83 10.30
C THR A 43 -7.82 3.27 10.98
N ASP A 44 -6.94 2.35 11.35
CA ASP A 44 -5.77 2.61 12.19
C ASP A 44 -4.44 2.19 11.55
N VAL A 45 -4.43 1.90 10.24
CA VAL A 45 -3.24 1.44 9.51
C VAL A 45 -2.05 2.38 9.67
N VAL A 46 -2.28 3.70 9.72
CA VAL A 46 -1.23 4.71 9.93
C VAL A 46 -0.73 4.70 11.38
N ALA A 47 -1.63 4.59 12.35
CA ALA A 47 -1.26 4.59 13.76
C ALA A 47 -0.46 3.34 14.14
N ILE A 48 -0.89 2.17 13.66
CA ILE A 48 -0.20 0.89 13.91
C ILE A 48 1.07 0.76 13.06
N GLY A 49 1.03 1.26 11.82
CA GLY A 49 2.18 1.22 10.90
C GLY A 49 3.37 2.08 11.33
N SER A 50 3.16 3.02 12.26
CA SER A 50 4.20 3.90 12.84
C SER A 50 4.98 4.70 11.79
N ASP A 51 6.10 5.30 12.21
CA ASP A 51 7.00 6.04 11.34
C ASP A 51 7.55 5.16 10.20
N ALA A 52 7.71 3.85 10.42
CA ALA A 52 8.18 2.92 9.40
C ALA A 52 7.25 2.87 8.17
N LEU A 53 5.93 2.91 8.38
CA LEU A 53 4.98 2.98 7.27
C LEU A 53 5.09 4.32 6.55
N LEU A 54 5.21 5.42 7.29
CA LEU A 54 5.35 6.75 6.70
C LEU A 54 6.61 6.86 5.84
N GLU A 55 7.75 6.37 6.34
CA GLU A 55 9.01 6.29 5.60
C GLU A 55 8.85 5.49 4.30
N ARG A 56 8.15 4.33 4.36
CA ARG A 56 7.91 3.51 3.18
C ARG A 56 7.03 4.21 2.12
N ILE A 57 6.03 4.99 2.56
CA ILE A 57 5.18 5.80 1.68
C ILE A 57 6.01 6.92 1.03
N LEU A 58 6.83 7.63 1.81
CA LEU A 58 7.71 8.68 1.29
C LEU A 58 8.70 8.14 0.25
N GLN A 59 9.31 6.98 0.53
CA GLN A 59 10.19 6.30 -0.41
C GLN A 59 9.47 5.98 -1.72
N PHE A 60 8.24 5.44 -1.66
CA PHE A 60 7.45 5.17 -2.87
C PHE A 60 7.18 6.44 -3.69
N LEU A 61 6.85 7.55 -3.04
CA LEU A 61 6.59 8.82 -3.74
C LEU A 61 7.85 9.34 -4.43
N GLN A 62 9.02 9.21 -3.81
CA GLN A 62 10.31 9.56 -4.42
C GLN A 62 10.62 8.68 -5.65
N GLU A 63 10.45 7.37 -5.52
CA GLU A 63 10.65 6.41 -6.63
C GLU A 63 9.72 6.71 -7.82
N ALA A 64 8.44 6.97 -7.54
CA ALA A 64 7.41 7.24 -8.55
C ALA A 64 7.60 8.57 -9.30
N THR A 65 8.17 9.59 -8.63
CA THR A 65 8.43 10.91 -9.24
C THR A 65 9.76 10.96 -9.98
N ALA A 66 10.76 10.18 -9.55
CA ALA A 66 12.03 10.06 -10.26
C ALA A 66 11.92 9.35 -11.61
N THR A 67 10.86 8.55 -11.83
CA THR A 67 10.63 7.78 -13.07
C THR A 67 9.69 8.46 -14.07
N ALA A 68 9.04 9.56 -13.70
CA ALA A 68 8.17 10.30 -14.61
C ALA A 68 8.96 11.40 -15.35
N PRO A 69 8.99 11.43 -16.69
CA PRO A 69 9.50 12.60 -17.40
C PRO A 69 8.54 13.77 -17.13
N LEU A 70 9.10 14.96 -16.83
CA LEU A 70 8.36 16.22 -16.75
C LEU A 70 7.68 16.55 -18.09
#